data_AF-A0A6L3X9W7-F1
#
_entry.id   AF-A0A6L3X9W7-F1
#
_cell.length_a   1.000
_cell.length_b   1.000
_cell.length_c   1.000
_cell.angle_alpha   90.00
_cell.angle_beta   90.00
_cell.angle_gamma   90.00
#
_symmetry.space_group_name_H-M   'P 1'
#
loop_
_entity.id
_entity.type
_entity.pdbx_description
1 polymer ?
#
loop_
_entity_poly.entity_id
_entity_poly.type
_entity_poly.pdbx_seq_one_letter_code
_entity_poly.pdbx_strand_id
1 'polypeptide(L)'
;LVVKDSGFGELIPEAEVMIFDEAHQLPDIASQYFGQSLSSRQLQDLAKDITIAYRTELKDTQQLQKCADRLAQCAQDFRLQLGEPGYRGNLRELLADKNIQRALLLLDDALELCYDVAKLSLGRSALLDAAFERATLYRGRL
;
A
#
# COMPACT_ATOMS: atom_id res chain seq x y z
N LEU A 1 -7.94 11.98 23.20
CA LEU A 1 -6.60 12.05 23.82
C LEU A 1 -5.60 12.26 22.70
N VAL A 2 -4.88 13.39 22.70
CA VAL A 2 -3.86 13.74 21.70
C VAL A 2 -2.53 13.26 22.25
N VAL A 3 -1.95 12.23 21.66
CA VAL A 3 -0.62 11.74 22.03
C VAL A 3 0.40 12.51 21.20
N LYS A 4 1.25 13.27 21.89
CA LYS A 4 2.39 13.98 21.32
C LYS A 4 3.51 12.95 21.05
N ASP A 5 4.07 13.00 19.85
CA ASP A 5 5.21 12.22 19.33
C ASP A 5 6.57 12.47 20.03
N SER A 6 6.58 12.74 21.33
CA SER A 6 7.82 13.00 22.06
C SER A 6 7.73 12.47 23.48
N GLY A 7 8.50 11.41 23.77
CA GLY A 7 8.94 11.13 25.14
C GLY A 7 8.44 9.85 25.81
N PHE A 8 8.26 8.74 25.08
CA PHE A 8 8.19 7.42 25.75
C PHE A 8 9.55 6.73 25.86
N GLY A 9 10.53 7.10 25.02
CA GLY A 9 11.87 6.49 25.04
C GLY A 9 12.81 7.00 26.12
N GLU A 10 12.54 8.17 26.73
CA GLU A 10 13.43 8.78 27.74
C GLU A 10 13.12 8.37 29.18
N LEU A 11 12.05 7.61 29.41
CA LEU A 11 11.62 7.15 30.74
C LEU A 11 12.03 5.70 31.04
N ILE A 12 12.62 4.99 30.07
CA ILE A 12 13.12 3.63 30.26
C ILE A 12 14.61 3.74 30.56
N PRO A 13 15.05 3.54 31.82
CA PRO A 13 16.46 3.57 32.16
C PRO A 13 17.22 2.49 31.39
N GLU A 14 18.49 2.77 31.07
CA GLU A 14 19.39 1.74 30.54
C GLU A 14 19.44 0.58 31.54
N ALA A 15 19.03 -0.61 31.09
CA ALA A 15 18.99 -1.81 31.90
C ALA A 15 19.80 -2.91 31.20
N GLU A 16 20.68 -3.58 31.94
CA GLU A 16 21.45 -4.73 31.43
C GLU A 16 20.55 -5.94 31.14
N VAL A 17 19.38 -6.00 31.78
CA VAL A 17 18.39 -7.08 31.65
C VAL A 17 17.00 -6.48 31.58
N MET A 18 16.23 -6.88 30.55
CA MET A 18 14.83 -6.49 30.37
C MET A 18 13.96 -7.75 30.42
N ILE A 19 12.95 -7.74 31.31
CA ILE A 19 11.99 -8.83 31.43
C ILE A 19 10.68 -8.38 30.81
N PHE A 20 10.24 -9.08 29.77
CA PHE A 20 8.96 -8.83 29.12
C PHE A 20 7.92 -9.75 29.72
N ASP A 21 7.01 -9.18 30.50
CA ASP A 21 5.75 -9.84 30.82
C ASP A 21 4.87 -9.81 29.56
N GLU A 22 4.14 -10.89 29.29
CA GLU A 22 3.36 -11.07 28.05
C GLU A 22 4.18 -10.98 26.74
N ALA A 23 5.41 -11.51 26.75
CA ALA A 23 6.29 -11.56 25.57
C ALA A 23 5.63 -12.19 24.31
N HIS A 24 4.55 -12.95 24.48
CA HIS A 24 3.75 -13.51 23.39
C HIS A 24 3.07 -12.43 22.52
N GLN A 25 2.84 -11.21 23.05
CA GLN A 25 2.26 -10.08 22.33
C GLN A 25 3.28 -9.27 21.53
N LEU A 26 4.58 -9.41 21.83
CA LEU A 26 5.65 -8.67 21.14
C LEU A 26 5.61 -8.81 19.61
N PRO A 27 5.34 -9.98 19.02
CA PRO A 27 5.22 -10.10 17.56
C PRO A 27 4.08 -9.24 16.98
N ASP A 28 2.94 -9.17 17.66
CA ASP A 28 1.80 -8.37 17.21
C ASP A 28 2.08 -6.87 17.37
N ILE A 29 2.67 -6.47 18.51
CA ILE A 29 3.11 -5.09 18.76
C ILE A 29 4.17 -4.67 17.73
N ALA A 30 5.17 -5.52 17.48
CA ALA A 30 6.20 -5.25 16.49
C ALA A 30 5.59 -5.15 15.07
N SER A 31 4.61 -6.00 14.74
CA SER A 31 3.91 -5.92 13.46
C SER A 31 3.05 -4.64 13.33
N GLN A 32 2.48 -4.14 14.42
CA GLN A 32 1.73 -2.87 14.41
C GLN A 32 2.65 -1.65 14.29
N TYR A 33 3.79 -1.64 14.99
CA TYR A 33 4.70 -0.49 15.04
C TYR A 33 5.73 -0.47 13.91
N PHE A 34 6.21 -1.63 13.47
CA PHE A 34 7.23 -1.75 12.42
C PHE A 34 6.71 -2.35 11.12
N GLY A 35 5.50 -2.91 11.12
CA GLY A 35 4.89 -3.45 9.90
C GLY A 35 4.48 -2.35 8.92
N GLN A 36 4.52 -2.69 7.63
CA GLN A 36 4.03 -1.82 6.58
C GLN A 36 2.57 -2.14 6.28
N SER A 37 1.77 -1.12 5.99
CA SER A 37 0.39 -1.29 5.56
C SER A 37 0.13 -0.58 4.23
N LEU A 38 -0.65 -1.26 3.40
CA LEU A 38 -1.18 -0.74 2.15
C LEU A 38 -2.66 -1.10 2.06
N SER A 39 -3.50 -0.09 1.95
CA SER A 39 -4.95 -0.26 1.88
C SER A 39 -5.45 -0.26 0.45
N SER A 40 -6.54 -0.99 0.18
CA SER A 40 -7.22 -0.94 -1.12
C SER A 40 -7.62 0.48 -1.51
N ARG A 41 -7.97 1.33 -0.53
CA ARG A 41 -8.32 2.74 -0.76
C ARG A 41 -7.14 3.55 -1.32
N GLN A 42 -5.93 3.35 -0.78
CA GLN A 42 -4.72 4.01 -1.29
C GLN A 42 -4.44 3.67 -2.76
N LEU A 43 -4.68 2.42 -3.15
CA LEU A 43 -4.52 1.97 -4.54
C LEU A 43 -5.60 2.56 -5.46
N GLN A 44 -6.85 2.66 -4.99
CA GLN A 44 -7.94 3.32 -5.73
C GLN A 44 -7.67 4.82 -5.92
N ASP A 45 -7.22 5.49 -4.86
CA ASP A 45 -6.89 6.92 -4.92
C ASP A 45 -5.71 7.17 -5.89
N LEU A 46 -4.69 6.29 -5.88
CA LEU A 46 -3.60 6.34 -6.87
C LEU A 46 -4.12 6.20 -8.32
N ALA A 47 -4.96 5.20 -8.59
CA ALA A 47 -5.55 5.00 -9.92
C ALA A 47 -6.37 6.23 -10.37
N LYS A 48 -7.14 6.81 -9.45
CA LYS A 48 -7.91 8.03 -9.70
C LYS A 48 -7.01 9.22 -10.04
N ASP A 49 -5.92 9.40 -9.33
CA ASP A 49 -5.00 10.52 -9.57
C ASP A 49 -4.27 10.38 -10.92
N ILE A 50 -3.85 9.16 -11.29
CA ILE A 50 -3.31 8.88 -12.64
C ILE A 50 -4.35 9.19 -13.72
N THR A 51 -5.61 8.80 -13.48
CA THR A 51 -6.73 9.09 -14.39
C THR A 51 -6.96 10.60 -14.55
N ILE A 52 -6.90 11.36 -13.44
CA ILE A 52 -7.04 12.82 -13.47
C ILE A 52 -5.90 13.43 -14.29
N ALA A 53 -4.64 13.09 -14.00
CA ALA A 53 -3.48 13.61 -14.73
C ALA A 53 -3.57 13.33 -16.24
N TYR A 54 -4.01 12.12 -16.63
CA TYR A 54 -4.28 11.80 -18.03
C TYR A 54 -5.37 12.70 -18.65
N ARG A 55 -6.50 12.88 -17.97
CA ARG A 55 -7.65 13.63 -18.51
C ARG A 55 -7.42 15.14 -18.55
N THR A 56 -6.54 15.68 -17.71
CA THR A 56 -6.28 17.12 -17.65
C THR A 56 -5.05 17.53 -18.46
N GLU A 57 -3.93 16.82 -18.30
CA GLU A 57 -2.61 17.28 -18.72
C GLU A 57 -1.94 16.37 -19.76
N LEU A 58 -2.18 15.05 -19.71
CA LEU A 58 -1.44 14.04 -20.49
C LEU A 58 -2.31 13.22 -21.46
N LYS A 59 -3.22 13.90 -22.18
CA LYS A 59 -4.24 13.27 -23.05
C LYS A 59 -3.68 12.45 -24.21
N ASP A 60 -2.43 12.67 -24.57
CA ASP A 60 -1.69 11.93 -25.59
C ASP A 60 -1.23 10.54 -25.11
N THR A 61 -1.25 10.28 -23.80
CA THR A 61 -0.72 9.06 -23.20
C THR A 61 -1.85 8.11 -22.77
N GLN A 62 -2.58 7.54 -23.73
CA GLN A 62 -3.73 6.64 -23.46
C GLN A 62 -3.41 5.46 -22.53
N GLN A 63 -2.16 5.02 -22.49
CA GLN A 63 -1.72 3.93 -21.61
C GLN A 63 -1.94 4.27 -20.12
N LEU A 64 -1.88 5.55 -19.72
CA LEU A 64 -2.12 5.99 -18.34
C LEU A 64 -3.55 5.67 -17.89
N GLN A 65 -4.55 5.91 -18.73
CA GLN A 65 -5.94 5.55 -18.42
C GLN A 65 -6.08 4.03 -18.29
N LYS A 66 -5.51 3.27 -19.23
CA LYS A 66 -5.62 1.80 -19.25
C LYS A 66 -4.99 1.16 -18.02
N CYS A 67 -3.79 1.60 -17.62
CA CYS A 67 -3.13 1.05 -16.43
C CYS A 67 -3.87 1.47 -15.15
N ALA A 68 -4.35 2.71 -15.06
CA ALA A 68 -5.15 3.18 -13.92
C ALA A 68 -6.45 2.38 -13.76
N ASP A 69 -7.20 2.17 -14.84
CA ASP A 69 -8.44 1.38 -14.82
C ASP A 69 -8.16 -0.06 -14.37
N ARG A 70 -7.07 -0.65 -14.85
CA ARG A 70 -6.65 -2.00 -14.45
C ARG A 70 -6.26 -2.08 -12.98
N LEU A 71 -5.50 -1.10 -12.47
CA LEU A 71 -5.13 -1.02 -11.05
C LEU A 71 -6.37 -0.89 -10.16
N ALA A 72 -7.32 -0.03 -10.54
CA ALA A 72 -8.59 0.12 -9.83
C ALA A 72 -9.38 -1.20 -9.81
N GLN A 73 -9.49 -1.89 -10.94
CA GLN A 73 -10.19 -3.17 -11.01
C GLN A 73 -9.51 -4.23 -10.12
N CYS A 74 -8.19 -4.43 -10.28
CA CYS A 74 -7.46 -5.42 -9.49
C CYS A 74 -7.52 -5.13 -7.98
N ALA A 75 -7.47 -3.85 -7.58
CA ALA A 75 -7.58 -3.48 -6.17
C ALA A 75 -8.99 -3.75 -5.60
N GLN A 76 -10.03 -3.63 -6.42
CA GLN A 76 -11.40 -3.98 -6.04
C GLN A 76 -11.59 -5.50 -5.96
N ASP A 77 -11.11 -6.23 -6.97
CA ASP A 77 -11.21 -7.69 -7.02
C ASP A 77 -10.47 -8.34 -5.85
N PHE A 78 -9.24 -7.89 -5.56
CA PHE A 78 -8.47 -8.34 -4.40
C PHE A 78 -9.23 -8.05 -3.09
N ARG A 79 -9.83 -6.86 -2.98
CA ARG A 79 -10.62 -6.50 -1.78
C ARG A 79 -11.83 -7.41 -1.58
N LEU A 80 -12.51 -7.82 -2.65
CA LEU A 80 -13.65 -8.74 -2.57
C LEU A 80 -13.23 -10.15 -2.12
N GLN A 81 -12.04 -10.60 -2.50
CA GLN A 81 -11.52 -11.91 -2.09
C GLN A 81 -11.11 -11.97 -0.61
N LEU A 82 -10.79 -10.83 0.00
CA LEU A 82 -10.46 -10.75 1.44
C LEU A 82 -11.70 -10.88 2.36
N GLY A 83 -12.91 -10.94 1.80
CA GLY A 83 -14.14 -11.13 2.55
C GLY A 83 -14.66 -9.86 3.23
N GLU A 84 -15.32 -10.03 4.38
CA GLU A 84 -16.05 -8.96 5.06
C GLU A 84 -15.14 -7.82 5.54
N PRO A 85 -15.58 -6.54 5.40
CA PRO A 85 -14.83 -5.40 5.92
C PRO A 85 -14.56 -5.55 7.42
N GLY A 86 -13.29 -5.47 7.80
CA GLY A 86 -12.88 -5.52 9.22
C GLY A 86 -12.43 -6.89 9.70
N TYR A 87 -12.32 -7.89 8.82
CA TYR A 87 -11.60 -9.12 9.12
C TYR A 87 -10.18 -8.80 9.60
N ARG A 88 -9.84 -9.28 10.80
CA ARG A 88 -8.49 -9.26 11.36
C ARG A 88 -8.07 -10.72 11.53
N GLY A 89 -7.11 -11.15 10.72
CA GLY A 89 -6.62 -12.51 10.76
C GLY A 89 -5.18 -12.60 10.31
N ASN A 90 -4.65 -13.81 10.27
CA ASN A 90 -3.27 -14.05 9.94
C ASN A 90 -3.05 -13.94 8.43
N LEU A 91 -2.18 -13.01 8.00
CA LEU A 91 -1.85 -12.84 6.59
C LEU A 91 -1.28 -14.12 5.97
N ARG A 92 -0.52 -14.94 6.71
CA ARG A 92 0.04 -16.19 6.19
C ARG A 92 -1.04 -17.21 5.83
N GLU A 93 -2.13 -17.25 6.60
CA GLU A 93 -3.26 -18.14 6.33
C GLU A 93 -4.06 -17.65 5.11
N LEU A 94 -4.28 -16.34 4.99
CA LEU A 94 -4.90 -15.75 3.80
C LEU A 94 -4.07 -16.02 2.54
N LEU A 95 -2.74 -15.85 2.62
CA LEU A 95 -1.83 -16.11 1.51
C LEU A 95 -1.67 -17.60 1.19
N ALA A 96 -2.22 -18.52 1.97
CA ALA A 96 -2.27 -19.94 1.60
C ALA A 96 -3.34 -20.23 0.54
N ASP A 97 -4.34 -19.35 0.38
CA ASP A 97 -5.36 -19.48 -0.66
C ASP A 97 -4.78 -19.07 -2.03
N LYS A 98 -4.83 -20.01 -2.99
CA LYS A 98 -4.36 -19.80 -4.37
C LYS A 98 -5.10 -18.67 -5.08
N ASN A 99 -6.37 -18.43 -4.76
CA ASN A 99 -7.13 -17.34 -5.35
C ASN A 99 -6.59 -15.99 -4.88
N ILE A 100 -6.34 -15.85 -3.58
CA ILE A 100 -5.76 -14.65 -2.96
C ILE A 100 -4.35 -14.40 -3.52
N GLN A 101 -3.51 -15.43 -3.61
CA GLN A 101 -2.19 -15.32 -4.23
C GLN A 101 -2.28 -14.81 -5.67
N ARG A 102 -3.19 -15.37 -6.47
CA ARG A 102 -3.38 -14.95 -7.86
C ARG A 102 -3.87 -13.50 -7.96
N ALA A 103 -4.81 -13.09 -7.12
CA ALA A 103 -5.30 -11.71 -7.12
C ALA A 103 -4.23 -10.72 -6.65
N LEU A 104 -3.40 -11.12 -5.69
CA LEU A 104 -2.25 -10.32 -5.24
C LEU A 104 -1.23 -10.14 -6.37
N LEU A 105 -0.86 -11.20 -7.09
CA LEU A 105 0.03 -11.12 -8.25
C LEU A 105 -0.54 -10.20 -9.34
N LEU A 106 -1.84 -10.32 -9.66
CA LEU A 106 -2.48 -9.46 -10.65
C LEU A 106 -2.51 -7.98 -10.22
N LEU A 107 -2.65 -7.74 -8.91
CA LEU A 107 -2.61 -6.39 -8.34
C LEU A 107 -1.19 -5.80 -8.41
N ASP A 108 -0.17 -6.59 -8.10
CA ASP A 108 1.23 -6.19 -8.19
C ASP A 108 1.62 -5.87 -9.64
N ASP A 109 1.30 -6.76 -10.60
CA ASP A 109 1.49 -6.52 -12.04
C ASP A 109 0.82 -5.22 -12.51
N ALA A 110 -0.38 -4.94 -12.02
CA ALA A 110 -1.11 -3.72 -12.37
C ALA A 110 -0.45 -2.46 -11.79
N LEU A 111 0.07 -2.54 -10.57
CA LEU A 111 0.80 -1.45 -9.93
C LEU A 111 2.16 -1.21 -10.62
N GLU A 112 2.89 -2.26 -10.98
CA GLU A 112 4.12 -2.17 -11.76
C GLU A 112 3.87 -1.51 -13.12
N LEU A 113 2.81 -1.93 -13.83
CA LEU A 113 2.44 -1.29 -15.08
C LEU A 113 2.15 0.21 -14.92
N CYS A 114 1.41 0.60 -13.87
CA CYS A 114 1.18 2.02 -13.57
C CYS A 114 2.49 2.77 -13.31
N TYR A 115 3.41 2.17 -12.55
CA TYR A 115 4.73 2.73 -12.28
C TYR A 115 5.52 2.95 -13.57
N ASP A 116 5.63 1.93 -14.43
CA ASP A 116 6.41 1.99 -15.66
C ASP A 116 5.83 3.00 -16.65
N VAL A 117 4.51 3.02 -16.83
CA VAL A 117 3.85 3.98 -17.73
C VAL A 117 3.97 5.41 -17.21
N ALA A 118 3.81 5.63 -15.89
CA ALA A 118 4.00 6.94 -15.28
C ALA A 118 5.44 7.43 -15.44
N LYS A 119 6.43 6.52 -15.31
CA LYS A 119 7.86 6.82 -15.48
C LYS A 119 8.18 7.44 -16.84
N LEU A 120 7.51 7.00 -17.91
CA LEU A 120 7.72 7.50 -19.27
C LEU A 120 7.28 8.97 -19.45
N SER A 121 6.43 9.48 -18.56
CA SER A 121 5.86 10.82 -18.63
C SER A 121 6.25 11.71 -17.45
N LEU A 122 7.29 11.35 -16.70
CA LEU A 122 7.82 12.14 -15.59
C LEU A 122 8.26 13.54 -16.01
N GLY A 123 8.00 14.52 -15.14
CA GLY A 123 8.30 15.93 -15.37
C GLY A 123 7.35 16.64 -16.35
N ARG A 124 6.39 15.92 -16.94
CA ARG A 124 5.35 16.50 -17.81
C ARG A 124 4.14 17.00 -17.02
N SER A 125 3.94 16.52 -15.79
CA SER A 125 2.80 16.86 -14.92
C SER A 125 3.18 16.67 -13.46
N ALA A 126 2.99 17.71 -12.64
CA ALA A 126 3.22 17.61 -11.19
C ALA A 126 2.26 16.62 -10.51
N LEU A 127 1.03 16.47 -11.04
CA LEU A 127 0.07 15.48 -10.55
C LEU A 127 0.55 14.05 -10.81
N LEU A 128 1.09 13.80 -12.01
CA LEU A 128 1.64 12.49 -12.34
C LEU A 128 2.91 12.21 -11.54
N ASP A 129 3.78 13.20 -11.33
CA ASP A 129 5.00 13.05 -10.54
C ASP A 129 4.66 12.65 -9.08
N ALA A 130 3.69 13.32 -8.47
CA ALA A 130 3.21 12.95 -7.12
C ALA A 130 2.52 11.58 -7.07
N ALA A 131 1.83 11.17 -8.15
CA ALA A 131 1.29 9.81 -8.27
C ALA A 131 2.40 8.76 -8.40
N PHE A 132 3.47 9.07 -9.16
CA PHE A 132 4.62 8.19 -9.35
C PHE A 132 5.39 7.96 -8.04
N GLU A 133 5.62 9.00 -7.24
CA GLU A 133 6.24 8.86 -5.92
C GLU A 133 5.45 7.91 -5.02
N ARG A 134 4.11 8.04 -5.00
CA ARG A 134 3.24 7.12 -4.26
C ARG A 134 3.26 5.70 -4.82
N ALA A 135 3.24 5.53 -6.14
CA ALA A 135 3.38 4.21 -6.76
C ALA A 135 4.70 3.54 -6.36
N THR A 136 5.81 4.29 -6.35
CA THR A 136 7.13 3.84 -5.88
C THR A 136 7.07 3.37 -4.42
N LEU A 137 6.45 4.18 -3.56
CA LEU A 137 6.27 3.84 -2.15
C LEU A 137 5.42 2.58 -1.95
N TYR A 138 4.35 2.42 -2.73
CA TYR A 138 3.45 1.26 -2.61
C TYR A 138 4.09 -0.02 -3.13
N ARG A 139 4.90 0.06 -4.19
CA ARG A 139 5.69 -1.09 -4.66
C ARG A 139 6.70 -1.58 -3.63
N GLY A 140 7.24 -0.70 -2.79
CA GLY A 140 8.11 -1.11 -1.69
C GLY A 140 7.39 -1.81 -0.54
N ARG A 141 6.05 -1.88 -0.56
CA ARG A 141 5.20 -2.46 0.50
C ARG A 141 4.46 -3.73 0.09
N LEU A 142 4.46 -4.06 -1.21
CA LEU A 142 3.92 -5.30 -1.78
C LEU A 142 5.05 -6.33 -1.90
#